data_AF-A0AAQ3NLZ0-F1
#
_entry.id   AF-A0AAQ3NLZ0-F1
#
_cell.length_a   1.000
_cell.length_b   1.000
_cell.length_c   1.000
_cell.angle_alpha   90.00
_cell.angle_beta   90.00
_cell.angle_gamma   90.00
#
_symmetry.space_group_name_H-M   'P 1'
#
loop_
_entity.id
_entity.type
_entity.pdbx_description
1 polymer ?
#
loop_
_entity_poly.entity_id
_entity_poly.type
_entity_poly.pdbx_seq_one_letter_code
_entity_poly.pdbx_strand_id
1 'polypeptide(L)'
;MMIRFRIRTFCLARLEMVIKFTMLMICSGDPIMYERFWRQMGDKTTITIPGWQSMSYLSDGSNICWFLEAEFATEVVRLHKVVGNAVTEGRHIVVGTGSSQLILAALYALSSPDAAEPISVVSAVPYYSVSHA
;
A
#
# COMPACT_ATOMS: atom_id res chain seq x y z
N MET A 1 36.28 14.34 64.96
CA MET A 1 37.13 15.42 64.44
C MET A 1 36.41 16.08 63.27
N MET A 2 35.78 17.23 63.51
CA MET A 2 35.12 18.04 62.47
C MET A 2 36.18 18.83 61.72
N ILE A 3 36.21 18.78 60.40
CA ILE A 3 36.53 19.96 59.58
C ILE A 3 35.54 20.01 58.42
N ARG A 4 34.69 21.05 58.47
CA ARG A 4 33.84 21.53 57.39
C ARG A 4 34.71 22.19 56.32
N PHE A 5 34.41 21.97 55.04
CA PHE A 5 34.58 23.00 54.01
C PHE A 5 33.28 23.24 53.25
N ARG A 6 33.16 24.48 52.80
CA ARG A 6 31.97 25.31 52.61
C ARG A 6 31.33 25.10 51.24
N ILE A 7 30.01 24.98 51.20
CA ILE A 7 29.16 24.92 50.00
C ILE A 7 29.27 26.22 49.20
N ARG A 8 29.41 26.12 47.87
CA ARG A 8 28.75 27.02 46.92
C ARG A 8 28.06 26.18 45.84
N THR A 9 26.74 26.20 45.91
CA THR A 9 25.76 25.81 44.89
C THR A 9 26.12 26.39 43.52
N PHE A 10 26.02 25.61 42.44
CA PHE A 10 25.37 26.03 41.19
C PHE A 10 25.10 24.79 40.29
N CYS A 11 23.82 24.55 40.04
CA CYS A 11 23.22 23.66 39.04
C CYS A 11 23.67 22.19 38.96
N LEU A 12 22.94 21.33 39.68
CA LEU A 12 22.59 20.00 39.18
C LEU A 12 21.78 20.15 37.89
N ALA A 13 22.45 20.19 36.74
CA ALA A 13 21.80 19.82 35.49
C ALA A 13 21.57 18.30 35.56
N ARG A 14 20.39 17.96 36.06
CA ARG A 14 19.82 16.61 36.02
C ARG A 14 19.76 16.19 34.56
N LEU A 15 20.79 15.50 34.07
CA LEU A 15 20.69 14.71 32.85
C LEU A 15 19.75 13.55 33.17
N GLU A 16 18.45 13.83 33.15
CA GLU A 16 17.46 12.78 32.96
C GLU A 16 17.64 12.29 31.53
N MET A 17 18.54 11.32 31.37
CA MET A 17 18.58 10.47 30.20
C MET A 17 17.29 9.67 30.20
N VAL A 18 16.22 10.27 29.66
CA VAL A 18 14.99 9.56 29.35
C VAL A 18 15.36 8.60 28.23
N ILE A 19 15.70 7.36 28.58
CA ILE A 19 15.76 6.25 27.64
C ILE A 19 14.33 6.05 27.15
N LYS A 20 13.95 6.74 26.06
CA LYS A 20 12.77 6.41 25.29
C LYS A 20 13.05 5.07 24.63
N PHE A 21 12.48 4.00 25.16
CA PHE A 21 12.35 2.75 24.43
C PHE A 21 11.37 2.99 23.27
N THR A 22 11.91 3.17 22.07
CA THR A 22 11.12 3.17 20.85
C THR A 22 11.07 1.73 20.34
N MET A 23 9.87 1.12 20.39
CA MET A 23 9.65 -0.15 19.72
C MET A 23 9.67 0.08 18.21
N LEU A 24 10.64 -0.51 17.52
CA LEU A 24 10.71 -0.47 16.06
C LEU A 24 9.78 -1.53 15.48
N MET A 25 8.68 -1.10 14.86
CA MET A 25 7.73 -2.00 14.20
C MET A 25 8.16 -2.23 12.74
N ILE A 26 8.90 -3.30 12.48
CA ILE A 26 9.40 -3.68 11.13
C ILE A 26 8.52 -4.79 10.50
N CYS A 27 7.49 -5.25 11.21
CA CYS A 27 6.68 -6.39 10.79
C CYS A 27 5.66 -6.05 9.70
N SER A 28 5.34 -4.77 9.49
CA SER A 28 4.42 -4.35 8.45
C SER A 28 5.18 -4.04 7.17
N GLY A 29 4.72 -4.57 6.04
CA GLY A 29 5.19 -4.19 4.70
C GLY A 29 4.72 -2.80 4.26
N ASP A 30 4.49 -1.89 5.20
CA ASP A 30 3.99 -0.53 4.95
C ASP A 30 5.03 0.28 4.17
N PRO A 31 4.74 0.73 2.95
CA PRO A 31 5.72 1.29 2.02
C PRO A 31 6.07 2.77 2.30
N ILE A 32 6.14 3.18 3.58
CA ILE A 32 6.44 4.57 4.00
C ILE A 32 7.76 5.12 3.46
N MET A 33 8.68 4.25 3.03
CA MET A 33 9.98 4.64 2.48
C MET A 33 9.88 5.55 1.24
N TYR A 34 8.76 5.49 0.50
CA TYR A 34 8.54 6.33 -0.69
C TYR A 34 7.99 7.72 -0.38
N GLU A 35 7.63 8.02 0.87
CA GLU A 35 7.00 9.29 1.24
C GLU A 35 7.87 10.50 0.86
N ARG A 36 9.18 10.43 1.12
CA ARG A 36 10.12 11.51 0.77
C ARG A 36 10.18 11.77 -0.73
N PHE A 37 10.13 10.73 -1.55
CA PHE A 37 10.13 10.87 -3.01
C PHE A 37 8.89 11.63 -3.49
N TRP A 38 7.70 11.25 -3.01
CA TRP A 38 6.46 11.91 -3.41
C TRP A 38 6.37 13.36 -2.92
N ARG A 39 6.87 13.67 -1.72
CA ARG A 39 6.98 15.06 -1.24
C ARG A 39 7.85 15.93 -2.16
N GLN A 40 8.90 15.37 -2.75
CA GLN A 40 9.81 16.10 -3.65
C GLN A 40 9.21 16.35 -5.05
N MET A 41 8.20 15.58 -5.45
CA MET A 41 7.50 15.80 -6.72
C MET A 41 6.66 17.09 -6.72
N GLY A 42 6.31 17.60 -5.53
CA GLY A 42 5.59 18.87 -5.36
C GLY A 42 4.27 18.90 -6.13
N ASP A 43 4.02 20.00 -6.84
CA ASP A 43 2.76 20.23 -7.54
C ASP A 43 2.51 19.29 -8.74
N LYS A 44 3.54 18.58 -9.21
CA LYS A 44 3.41 17.66 -10.36
C LYS A 44 2.47 16.49 -10.08
N THR A 45 2.27 16.17 -8.80
CA THR A 45 1.43 15.04 -8.35
C THR A 45 0.18 15.52 -7.62
N THR A 46 -0.11 16.83 -7.66
CA THR A 46 -1.34 17.38 -7.09
C THR A 46 -2.53 17.00 -7.96
N ILE A 47 -3.58 16.47 -7.33
CA ILE A 47 -4.83 16.09 -7.99
C ILE A 47 -5.94 17.03 -7.51
N THR A 48 -6.69 17.60 -8.45
CA THR A 48 -7.89 18.40 -8.18
C THR A 48 -9.12 17.61 -8.59
N ILE A 49 -10.00 17.32 -7.65
CA ILE A 49 -11.27 16.61 -7.89
C ILE A 49 -12.41 17.62 -7.75
N PRO A 50 -13.08 18.03 -8.83
CA PRO A 50 -14.24 18.90 -8.76
C PRO A 50 -15.43 18.15 -8.13
N GLY A 51 -16.34 18.88 -7.48
CA GLY A 51 -17.41 18.28 -6.68
C GLY A 51 -18.43 17.44 -7.44
N TRP A 52 -18.44 17.51 -8.77
CA TRP A 52 -19.30 16.70 -9.65
C TRP A 52 -18.57 15.54 -10.32
N GLN A 53 -17.25 15.41 -10.16
CA GLN A 53 -16.50 14.31 -10.76
C GLN A 53 -16.88 12.99 -10.08
N SER A 54 -16.99 11.93 -10.90
CA SER A 54 -17.24 10.56 -10.44
C SER A 54 -18.53 10.37 -9.61
N MET A 55 -19.58 11.14 -9.89
CA MET A 55 -20.91 10.94 -9.27
C MET A 55 -21.66 9.72 -9.85
N SER A 56 -21.34 9.32 -11.08
CA SER A 56 -21.91 8.14 -11.74
C SER A 56 -21.28 6.86 -11.17
N TYR A 57 -22.08 5.79 -11.05
CA TYR A 57 -21.54 4.45 -10.77
C TYR A 57 -20.78 3.86 -11.97
N LEU A 58 -21.11 4.30 -13.19
CA LEU A 58 -20.47 3.83 -14.42
C LEU A 58 -19.33 4.76 -14.82
N SER A 59 -18.17 4.18 -15.11
CA SER A 59 -17.02 4.87 -15.70
C SER A 59 -17.04 4.71 -17.23
N ASP A 60 -17.02 3.46 -17.71
CA ASP A 60 -17.09 3.12 -19.14
C ASP A 60 -17.98 1.90 -19.37
N GLY A 61 -19.21 2.14 -19.81
CA GLY A 61 -20.19 1.07 -20.07
C GLY A 61 -19.82 0.15 -21.24
N SER A 62 -18.81 0.47 -22.04
CA SER A 62 -18.34 -0.38 -23.14
C SER A 62 -17.28 -1.40 -22.69
N ASN A 63 -16.68 -1.19 -21.52
CA ASN A 63 -15.67 -2.07 -20.96
C ASN A 63 -16.30 -3.23 -20.17
N ILE A 64 -15.67 -4.40 -20.22
CA ILE A 64 -16.03 -5.54 -19.35
C ILE A 64 -15.97 -5.11 -17.87
N CYS A 65 -14.93 -4.35 -17.52
CA CYS A 65 -14.80 -3.72 -16.22
C CYS A 65 -15.43 -2.33 -16.28
N TRP A 66 -16.76 -2.23 -16.19
CA TRP A 66 -17.49 -0.98 -16.40
C TRP A 66 -17.22 0.14 -15.38
N PHE A 67 -16.62 -0.22 -14.24
CA PHE A 67 -16.16 0.69 -13.19
C PHE A 67 -14.65 1.02 -13.30
N LEU A 68 -14.01 0.67 -14.42
CA LEU A 68 -12.64 1.07 -14.73
C LEU A 68 -12.62 2.44 -15.39
N GLU A 69 -11.94 3.39 -14.77
CA GLU A 69 -11.67 4.69 -15.37
C GLU A 69 -10.73 4.56 -16.60
N ALA A 70 -11.14 5.13 -17.73
CA ALA A 70 -10.43 4.99 -19.00
C ALA A 70 -9.01 5.61 -18.98
N GLU A 71 -8.86 6.76 -18.31
CA GLU A 71 -7.56 7.40 -18.14
C GLU A 71 -6.60 6.53 -17.32
N PHE A 72 -7.11 5.91 -16.25
CA PHE A 72 -6.32 4.99 -15.43
C PHE A 72 -5.87 3.76 -16.23
N ALA A 73 -6.77 3.15 -17.02
CA ALA A 73 -6.43 2.02 -17.88
C ALA A 73 -5.32 2.38 -18.88
N THR A 74 -5.38 3.58 -19.46
CA THR A 74 -4.37 4.09 -20.40
C THR A 74 -3.00 4.23 -19.71
N GLU A 75 -2.96 4.79 -18.50
CA GLU A 75 -1.72 4.95 -17.75
C GLU A 75 -1.12 3.61 -17.28
N VAL A 76 -1.94 2.62 -16.92
CA VAL A 76 -1.49 1.26 -16.59
C VAL A 76 -0.79 0.62 -17.79
N VAL A 77 -1.40 0.69 -18.99
CA VAL A 77 -0.80 0.16 -20.22
C VAL A 77 0.50 0.90 -20.55
N ARG A 78 0.50 2.24 -20.45
CA ARG A 78 1.68 3.06 -20.69
C ARG A 78 2.83 2.71 -19.74
N LEU A 79 2.53 2.53 -18.45
CA LEU A 79 3.53 2.17 -17.44
C LEU A 79 4.18 0.81 -17.76
N HIS A 80 3.38 -0.22 -18.02
CA HIS A 80 3.91 -1.54 -18.37
C HIS A 80 4.72 -1.54 -19.66
N LYS A 81 4.34 -0.73 -20.65
CA LYS A 81 5.09 -0.56 -21.89
C LYS A 81 6.44 0.13 -21.67
N VAL A 82 6.49 1.17 -20.83
CA VAL A 82 7.73 1.92 -20.54
C VAL A 82 8.70 1.10 -19.69
N VAL A 83 8.19 0.40 -18.66
CA VAL A 83 9.01 -0.41 -17.77
C VAL A 83 9.39 -1.76 -18.41
N GLY A 84 8.54 -2.28 -19.30
CA GLY A 84 8.76 -3.56 -19.98
C GLY A 84 8.57 -4.78 -19.07
N ASN A 85 7.81 -4.66 -17.98
CA ASN A 85 7.64 -5.72 -16.99
C ASN A 85 6.41 -6.62 -17.22
N ALA A 86 5.49 -6.27 -18.13
CA ALA A 86 4.33 -7.08 -18.45
C ALA A 86 3.83 -6.85 -19.89
N VAL A 87 3.22 -7.88 -20.48
CA VAL A 87 2.55 -7.81 -21.79
C VAL A 87 1.07 -7.49 -21.58
N THR A 88 0.62 -6.35 -22.09
CA THR A 88 -0.78 -5.89 -21.96
C THR A 88 -1.61 -6.11 -23.21
N GLU A 89 -0.99 -6.42 -24.36
CA GLU A 89 -1.68 -6.64 -25.62
C GLU A 89 -2.58 -7.90 -25.55
N GLY A 90 -3.83 -7.76 -26.02
CA GLY A 90 -4.81 -8.85 -25.99
C GLY A 90 -5.27 -9.27 -24.58
N ARG A 91 -5.09 -8.40 -23.57
CA ARG A 91 -5.51 -8.65 -22.18
C ARG A 91 -6.59 -7.67 -21.75
N HIS A 92 -7.53 -8.14 -20.93
CA HIS A 92 -8.48 -7.28 -20.23
C HIS A 92 -7.85 -6.78 -18.92
N ILE A 93 -8.13 -5.52 -18.58
CA ILE A 93 -7.73 -4.93 -17.30
C ILE A 93 -8.96 -4.96 -16.38
N VAL A 94 -8.78 -5.51 -15.18
CA VAL A 94 -9.77 -5.51 -14.10
C VAL A 94 -9.14 -4.82 -12.91
N VAL A 95 -9.89 -3.90 -12.27
CA VAL A 95 -9.44 -3.18 -11.07
C VAL A 95 -10.15 -3.70 -9.82
N GLY A 96 -9.49 -3.55 -8.68
CA GLY A 96 -10.01 -3.90 -7.38
C GLY A 96 -9.31 -3.10 -6.28
N THR A 97 -9.92 -3.09 -5.10
CA THR A 97 -9.41 -2.44 -3.89
C THR A 97 -8.24 -3.26 -3.33
N GLY A 98 -7.08 -3.08 -3.96
CA GLY A 98 -5.86 -3.81 -3.66
C GLY A 98 -5.81 -5.20 -4.31
N SER A 99 -4.59 -5.73 -4.42
CA SER A 99 -4.34 -7.07 -4.96
C SER A 99 -5.01 -8.18 -4.14
N SER A 100 -5.24 -7.96 -2.84
CA SER A 100 -5.95 -8.88 -1.96
C SER A 100 -7.36 -9.20 -2.48
N GLN A 101 -8.11 -8.18 -2.95
CA GLN A 101 -9.42 -8.41 -3.56
C GLN A 101 -9.30 -9.16 -4.89
N LEU A 102 -8.32 -8.78 -5.73
CA LEU A 102 -8.13 -9.37 -7.05
C LEU A 102 -7.71 -10.84 -6.99
N ILE A 103 -6.88 -11.24 -6.02
CA ILE A 103 -6.48 -12.64 -5.82
C ILE A 103 -7.72 -13.47 -5.48
N LEU A 104 -8.56 -13.01 -4.56
CA LEU A 104 -9.80 -13.72 -4.21
C LEU A 104 -10.78 -13.78 -5.39
N ALA A 105 -10.93 -12.68 -6.14
CA ALA A 105 -11.77 -12.64 -7.33
C ALA A 105 -11.26 -13.61 -8.41
N ALA A 106 -9.95 -13.71 -8.61
CA ALA A 106 -9.34 -14.63 -9.57
C ALA A 106 -9.54 -16.09 -9.14
N LEU A 107 -9.33 -16.41 -7.85
CA LEU A 107 -9.58 -17.76 -7.32
C LEU A 107 -11.05 -18.15 -7.48
N TYR A 108 -11.97 -17.23 -7.18
CA TYR A 108 -13.40 -17.44 -7.38
C TYR A 108 -13.74 -17.64 -8.85
N ALA A 109 -13.23 -16.80 -9.76
CA ALA A 109 -13.50 -16.91 -11.20
C ALA A 109 -12.93 -18.19 -11.83
N LEU A 110 -11.84 -18.73 -11.27
CA LEU A 110 -11.25 -20.01 -11.70
C LEU A 110 -11.95 -21.23 -11.07
N SER A 111 -12.73 -21.02 -10.01
CA SER A 111 -13.51 -22.09 -9.37
C SER A 111 -14.77 -22.36 -10.21
N SER A 112 -15.04 -23.63 -10.51
CA SER A 112 -16.31 -23.99 -11.13
C SER A 112 -17.44 -23.93 -10.09
N PRO A 113 -18.54 -23.19 -10.34
CA PRO A 113 -19.67 -23.12 -9.42
C PRO A 113 -20.40 -24.46 -9.27
N ASP A 114 -20.28 -25.34 -10.26
CA ASP A 114 -20.94 -26.65 -10.31
C ASP A 114 -19.98 -27.80 -9.99
N ALA A 115 -18.79 -27.50 -9.45
CA ALA A 115 -17.85 -28.54 -9.05
C ALA A 115 -18.40 -29.36 -7.88
N ALA A 116 -18.35 -30.69 -8.00
CA ALA A 116 -18.73 -31.59 -6.92
C ALA A 116 -17.79 -31.48 -5.71
N GLU A 117 -16.55 -31.06 -5.92
CA GLU A 117 -15.51 -30.95 -4.90
C GLU A 117 -14.84 -29.57 -4.95
N PRO A 118 -14.39 -29.01 -3.80
CA PRO A 118 -13.67 -27.75 -3.76
C PRO A 118 -12.36 -27.76 -4.56
N ILE A 119 -12.01 -26.63 -5.18
CA ILE A 119 -10.70 -26.48 -5.83
C ILE A 119 -9.58 -26.42 -4.79
N SER A 120 -8.48 -27.13 -5.05
CA SER A 120 -7.28 -27.03 -4.23
C SER A 120 -6.50 -25.77 -4.59
N VAL A 121 -6.31 -24.87 -3.61
CA VAL A 121 -5.50 -23.66 -3.75
C VAL A 121 -4.18 -23.88 -3.00
N VAL A 122 -3.07 -23.91 -3.74
CA VAL A 122 -1.74 -24.19 -3.19
C VAL A 122 -0.71 -23.16 -3.65
N SER A 123 0.33 -22.96 -2.86
CA SER A 123 1.48 -22.11 -3.20
C SER A 123 2.77 -22.77 -2.71
N ALA A 124 3.86 -22.61 -3.47
CA ALA A 124 5.15 -23.18 -3.12
C ALA A 124 5.73 -22.50 -1.86
N VAL A 125 6.32 -23.28 -0.97
CA VAL A 125 6.97 -22.76 0.25
C VAL A 125 8.36 -22.17 -0.07
N PRO A 126 8.75 -21.04 0.54
CA PRO A 126 7.96 -20.18 1.44
C PRO A 126 6.95 -19.31 0.66
N TYR A 127 5.73 -19.16 1.20
CA TYR A 127 4.64 -18.40 0.58
C TYR A 127 4.24 -17.16 1.40
N TYR A 128 3.52 -16.25 0.76
CA TYR A 128 2.97 -15.06 1.42
C TYR A 128 1.88 -15.44 2.43
N SER A 129 2.11 -15.13 3.71
CA SER A 129 1.10 -15.24 4.75
C SER A 129 0.28 -13.96 4.83
N VAL A 130 -1.04 -14.08 4.71
CA VAL A 130 -1.95 -12.96 5.05
C VAL A 130 -2.22 -13.06 6.55
N SER A 131 -1.50 -12.27 7.35
CA SER A 131 -1.78 -12.18 8.79
C SER A 131 -3.17 -11.58 8.99
N HIS A 132 -4.03 -12.26 9.76
CA HIS A 132 -5.27 -11.68 10.26
C HIS A 132 -4.93 -10.38 11.01
N ALA A 133 -5.46 -9.26 10.54
CA ALA A 133 -5.56 -8.03 11.32
C ALA A 133 -6.84 -8.10 12.16
#